data_AF-A0A8I0L0V5-F1
#
_entry.id   AF-A0A8I0L0V5-F1
#
_cell.length_a   1.000
_cell.length_b   1.000
_cell.length_c   1.000
_cell.angle_alpha   90.00
_cell.angle_beta   90.00
_cell.angle_gamma   90.00
#
_symmetry.space_group_name_H-M   'P 1'
#
loop_
_entity.id
_entity.type
_entity.pdbx_description
1 polymer ?
#
loop_
_entity_poly.entity_id
_entity_poly.type
_entity_poly.pdbx_seq_one_letter_code
_entity_poly.pdbx_strand_id
1 'polypeptide(L)'
;MQGMSERQYAAHVGLSRGAIQKAKTAERLVLYPDGSINAAASDAKRAETTDPSKTRKPPAPKLKPVPEAAVAAVGDTLREQGLSAPAVGGGTTFLQAKTANEVLKAQERRIRLQKLKGELVDRARAETLMFRLARDERDAWVTWPARVAALM
;
A
#
# COMPACT_ATOMS: atom_id res chain seq x y z
N MET A 1 -39.51 34.53 -15.45
CA MET A 1 -38.34 33.94 -16.14
C MET A 1 -38.86 32.84 -17.04
N GLN A 2 -38.53 32.88 -18.34
CA GLN A 2 -38.97 31.87 -19.31
C GLN A 2 -38.07 30.63 -19.33
N GLY A 3 -36.83 30.75 -18.87
CA GLY A 3 -35.85 29.67 -18.79
C GLY A 3 -35.31 29.42 -17.37
N MET A 4 -34.29 28.56 -17.29
CA MET A 4 -33.63 28.19 -16.04
C MET A 4 -32.57 29.21 -15.61
N SER A 5 -32.38 29.35 -14.30
CA SER A 5 -31.20 30.04 -13.76
C SER A 5 -29.93 29.22 -13.96
N GLU A 6 -28.76 29.88 -13.91
CA GLU A 6 -27.44 29.22 -14.06
C GLU A 6 -27.23 28.06 -13.09
N ARG A 7 -27.73 28.18 -11.84
CA ARG A 7 -27.64 27.13 -10.82
C ARG A 7 -28.53 25.94 -11.13
N GLN A 8 -29.77 26.19 -11.58
CA GLN A 8 -30.71 25.15 -11.93
C GLN A 8 -30.24 24.37 -13.17
N TYR A 9 -29.72 25.08 -14.17
CA TYR A 9 -29.18 24.45 -15.36
C TYR A 9 -27.88 23.68 -15.07
N ALA A 10 -27.02 24.18 -14.18
CA ALA A 10 -25.86 23.43 -13.70
C ALA A 10 -26.25 22.09 -13.05
N ALA A 11 -27.27 22.10 -12.19
CA ALA A 11 -27.80 20.90 -11.56
C ALA A 11 -28.44 19.93 -12.58
N HIS A 12 -29.20 20.46 -13.54
CA HIS A 12 -29.84 19.66 -14.60
C HIS A 12 -28.83 18.84 -15.42
N VAL A 13 -27.67 19.42 -15.70
CA VAL A 13 -26.64 18.82 -16.57
C VAL A 13 -25.52 18.12 -15.77
N GLY A 14 -25.52 18.24 -14.43
CA GLY A 14 -24.46 17.69 -13.59
C GLY A 14 -23.11 18.39 -13.74
N LEU A 15 -23.11 19.67 -14.14
CA LEU A 15 -21.92 20.51 -14.29
C LEU A 15 -21.81 21.50 -13.13
N SER A 16 -20.61 22.01 -12.87
CA SER A 16 -20.43 23.07 -11.86
C SER A 16 -21.00 24.40 -12.37
N ARG A 17 -21.47 25.26 -11.45
CA ARG A 17 -21.93 26.62 -11.80
C ARG A 17 -20.86 27.41 -12.55
N GLY A 18 -19.59 27.28 -12.14
CA GLY A 18 -18.47 27.94 -12.83
C GLY A 18 -18.29 27.47 -14.27
N ALA A 19 -18.55 26.19 -14.56
CA ALA A 19 -18.54 25.68 -15.93
C ALA A 19 -19.66 26.28 -16.78
N ILE A 20 -20.86 26.43 -16.22
CA ILE A 20 -21.99 27.10 -16.88
C ILE A 20 -21.71 28.59 -17.11
N GLN A 21 -21.11 29.27 -16.13
CA GLN A 21 -20.69 30.67 -16.27
C GLN A 21 -19.70 30.83 -17.43
N LYS A 22 -18.69 29.95 -17.51
CA LYS A 22 -17.69 29.95 -18.59
C LYS A 22 -18.32 29.63 -19.95
N ALA A 23 -19.29 28.73 -19.98
CA ALA A 23 -20.04 28.40 -21.20
C ALA A 23 -20.90 29.58 -21.68
N LYS A 24 -21.51 30.33 -20.75
CA LYS A 24 -22.26 31.56 -21.03
C LYS A 24 -21.35 32.67 -21.58
N THR A 25 -20.19 32.92 -20.96
CA THR A 25 -19.22 33.91 -21.46
C THR A 25 -18.60 33.52 -22.80
N ALA A 26 -18.55 32.23 -23.12
CA ALA A 26 -18.05 31.71 -24.39
C ALA A 26 -19.16 31.55 -25.45
N GLU A 27 -20.38 32.07 -25.20
CA GLU A 27 -21.54 32.02 -26.10
C GLU A 27 -21.96 30.61 -26.55
N ARG A 28 -21.64 29.61 -25.73
CA ARG A 28 -21.95 28.18 -25.97
C ARG A 28 -23.31 27.76 -25.41
N LEU A 29 -24.10 28.69 -24.88
CA LEU A 29 -25.45 28.46 -24.36
C LEU A 29 -26.45 29.34 -25.10
N VAL A 30 -27.70 28.86 -25.19
CA VAL A 30 -28.81 29.61 -25.79
C VAL A 30 -29.59 30.28 -24.66
N LEU A 31 -29.65 31.60 -24.71
CA LEU A 31 -30.34 32.43 -23.74
C LEU A 31 -31.63 33.01 -24.33
N TYR A 32 -32.64 33.18 -23.50
CA TYR A 32 -33.83 33.96 -23.82
C TYR A 32 -33.51 35.47 -23.74
N PRO A 33 -34.37 36.35 -24.31
CA PRO A 33 -34.20 37.81 -24.23
C PRO A 33 -34.14 38.37 -22.81
N ASP A 34 -34.72 37.65 -21.83
CA ASP A 34 -34.67 37.99 -20.41
C ASP A 34 -33.36 37.54 -19.71
N GLY A 35 -32.43 36.93 -20.46
CA GLY A 35 -31.13 36.45 -19.97
C GLY A 35 -31.17 35.08 -19.27
N SER A 36 -32.34 34.43 -19.21
CA SER A 36 -32.50 33.07 -18.67
C SER A 36 -32.06 32.00 -19.67
N ILE A 37 -31.67 30.81 -19.20
CA ILE A 37 -31.11 29.75 -20.05
C ILE A 37 -32.24 28.91 -20.65
N ASN A 38 -32.26 28.76 -21.97
CA ASN A 38 -33.10 27.78 -22.64
C ASN A 38 -32.42 26.40 -22.55
N ALA A 39 -32.92 25.53 -21.67
CA ALA A 39 -32.28 24.25 -21.38
C ALA A 39 -32.20 23.34 -22.61
N ALA A 40 -33.33 23.11 -23.29
CA ALA A 40 -33.39 22.22 -24.45
C ALA A 40 -32.48 22.67 -25.60
N ALA A 41 -32.52 23.96 -25.96
CA ALA A 41 -31.68 24.51 -27.02
C ALA A 41 -30.19 24.54 -26.63
N SER A 42 -29.88 24.78 -25.35
CA SER A 42 -28.51 24.78 -24.84
C SER A 42 -27.91 23.38 -24.76
N ASP A 43 -28.72 22.36 -24.45
CA ASP A 43 -28.29 20.96 -24.44
C ASP A 43 -28.02 20.45 -25.85
N ALA A 44 -28.89 20.79 -26.82
CA ALA A 44 -28.65 20.48 -28.25
C ALA A 44 -27.36 21.12 -28.77
N LYS A 45 -27.17 22.43 -28.56
CA LYS A 45 -25.95 23.15 -28.97
C LYS A 45 -24.69 22.57 -28.32
N ARG A 46 -24.79 22.14 -27.07
CA ARG A 46 -23.69 21.46 -26.37
C ARG A 46 -23.40 20.08 -26.93
N ALA A 47 -24.41 19.28 -27.26
CA ALA A 47 -24.21 17.97 -27.87
C ALA A 47 -23.49 18.08 -29.22
N GLU A 48 -23.85 19.08 -30.04
CA GLU A 48 -23.21 19.35 -31.33
C GLU A 48 -21.77 19.86 -31.21
N THR A 49 -21.49 20.70 -30.20
CA THR A 49 -20.16 21.33 -30.03
C THR A 49 -19.19 20.48 -29.22
N THR A 50 -19.67 19.46 -28.50
CA THR A 50 -18.83 18.63 -27.62
C THR A 50 -18.12 17.56 -28.42
N ASP A 51 -16.80 17.70 -28.53
CA ASP A 51 -15.92 16.68 -29.11
C ASP A 51 -15.79 15.48 -28.15
N PRO A 52 -16.29 14.28 -28.53
CA PRO A 52 -16.22 13.09 -27.68
C PRO A 52 -14.77 12.66 -27.41
N SER A 53 -13.82 12.98 -28.30
CA SER A 53 -12.40 12.65 -28.14
C SER A 53 -11.68 13.53 -27.10
N LYS A 54 -12.21 14.73 -26.82
CA LYS A 54 -11.69 15.65 -25.80
C LYS A 54 -12.43 15.57 -24.47
N THR A 55 -13.43 14.69 -24.38
CA THR A 55 -14.16 14.45 -23.15
C THR A 55 -13.30 13.58 -22.23
N ARG A 56 -12.75 14.21 -21.18
CA ARG A 56 -11.85 13.56 -20.23
C ARG A 56 -12.62 12.51 -19.42
N LYS A 57 -12.52 11.23 -19.83
CA LYS A 57 -13.08 10.12 -19.05
C LYS A 57 -12.39 10.10 -17.67
N PRO A 58 -13.13 9.93 -16.56
CA PRO A 58 -12.51 9.79 -15.24
C PRO A 58 -11.47 8.65 -15.31
N PRO A 59 -10.24 8.87 -14.79
CA PRO A 59 -9.24 7.82 -14.82
C PRO A 59 -9.77 6.62 -14.05
N ALA A 60 -9.86 5.46 -14.70
CA ALA A 60 -10.14 4.22 -14.02
C ALA A 60 -9.04 3.97 -12.97
N PRO A 61 -9.36 3.55 -11.74
CA PRO A 61 -8.38 3.33 -10.70
C PRO A 61 -7.47 2.16 -11.10
N LYS A 62 -6.31 2.48 -11.68
CA LYS A 62 -5.24 1.52 -11.96
C LYS A 62 -4.38 1.38 -10.71
N LEU A 63 -4.87 0.67 -9.71
CA LEU A 63 -4.01 0.15 -8.64
C LEU A 63 -4.22 -1.35 -8.61
N LYS A 64 -3.20 -2.10 -9.03
CA LYS A 64 -3.09 -3.50 -8.63
C LYS A 64 -3.06 -3.47 -7.10
N PRO A 65 -4.02 -4.10 -6.41
CA PRO A 65 -4.01 -4.13 -4.95
C PRO A 65 -2.65 -4.65 -4.52
N VAL A 66 -1.95 -3.88 -3.68
CA VAL A 66 -0.76 -4.38 -3.01
C VAL A 66 -1.21 -5.62 -2.22
N PRO A 67 -0.56 -6.78 -2.38
CA PRO A 67 -0.97 -7.97 -1.66
C PRO A 67 -0.93 -7.71 -0.16
N GLU A 68 -1.94 -8.19 0.55
CA GLU A 68 -2.07 -7.99 2.00
C GLU A 68 -0.86 -8.54 2.77
N ALA A 69 -0.23 -9.60 2.26
CA ALA A 69 1.03 -10.12 2.77
C ALA A 69 2.17 -9.09 2.77
N ALA A 70 2.26 -8.22 1.75
CA ALA A 70 3.30 -7.20 1.70
C ALA A 70 3.03 -6.06 2.69
N VAL A 71 1.75 -5.74 2.91
CA VAL A 71 1.32 -4.76 3.93
C VAL A 71 1.60 -5.29 5.33
N ALA A 72 1.32 -6.58 5.58
CA ALA A 72 1.63 -7.28 6.82
C ALA A 72 3.14 -7.27 7.11
N ALA A 73 3.98 -7.60 6.12
CA ALA A 73 5.43 -7.61 6.27
C ALA A 73 6.01 -6.22 6.67
N VAL A 74 5.46 -5.13 6.12
CA VAL A 74 5.82 -3.76 6.54
C VAL A 74 5.40 -3.51 7.99
N GLY A 75 4.22 -3.99 8.40
CA GLY A 75 3.78 -3.91 9.79
C GLY A 75 4.68 -4.68 10.76
N ASP A 76 5.07 -5.90 10.40
CA ASP A 76 5.92 -6.77 11.23
C ASP A 76 7.31 -6.16 11.43
N THR A 77 7.95 -5.72 10.35
CA THR A 77 9.28 -5.08 10.41
C THR A 77 9.28 -3.80 11.25
N LEU A 78 8.20 -3.01 11.23
CA LEU A 78 8.08 -1.84 12.10
C LEU A 78 7.91 -2.23 13.58
N ARG A 79 7.10 -3.26 13.89
CA ARG A 79 6.94 -3.75 15.27
C ARG A 79 8.24 -4.30 15.86
N GLU A 80 8.99 -5.06 15.08
CA GLU A 80 10.30 -5.60 15.49
C GLU A 80 11.31 -4.51 15.86
N GLN A 81 11.18 -3.31 15.27
CA GLN A 81 12.01 -2.16 15.57
C GLN A 81 11.39 -1.20 16.58
N GLY A 82 10.25 -1.55 17.21
CA GLY A 82 9.55 -0.70 18.17
C GLY A 82 8.90 0.55 17.56
N LEU A 83 8.71 0.59 16.23
CA LEU A 83 8.07 1.70 15.51
C LEU A 83 6.56 1.48 15.43
N SER A 84 5.79 2.57 15.28
CA SER A 84 4.34 2.46 15.12
C SER A 84 3.98 1.75 13.82
N ALA A 85 3.50 0.51 13.92
CA ALA A 85 2.93 -0.20 12.80
C ALA A 85 1.50 0.32 12.51
N PRO A 86 1.06 0.31 11.24
CA PRO A 86 -0.33 0.62 10.93
C PRO A 86 -1.27 -0.35 11.63
N ALA A 87 -2.39 0.17 12.14
CA ALA A 87 -3.44 -0.63 12.75
C ALA A 87 -4.00 -1.64 11.73
N VAL A 88 -4.41 -2.82 12.20
CA VAL A 88 -5.02 -3.86 11.36
C VAL A 88 -6.20 -3.25 10.59
N GLY A 89 -6.18 -3.31 9.26
CA GLY A 89 -7.19 -2.72 8.38
C GLY A 89 -6.95 -1.25 7.96
N GLY A 90 -5.94 -0.58 8.53
CA GLY A 90 -5.45 0.72 8.07
C GLY A 90 -4.31 0.55 7.06
N GLY A 91 -4.44 1.14 5.86
CA GLY A 91 -3.40 1.04 4.83
C GLY A 91 -2.03 1.54 5.32
N THR A 92 -0.95 0.88 4.87
CA THR A 92 0.42 1.32 5.14
C THR A 92 0.69 2.67 4.46
N THR A 93 1.13 3.65 5.23
CA THR A 93 1.56 4.95 4.67
C THR A 93 2.87 4.77 3.89
N PHE A 94 3.08 5.55 2.83
CA PHE A 94 4.34 5.53 2.07
C PHE A 94 5.59 5.72 2.95
N LEU A 95 5.52 6.60 3.95
CA LEU A 95 6.59 6.82 4.90
C LEU A 95 6.92 5.54 5.70
N GLN A 96 5.90 4.81 6.16
CA GLN A 96 6.06 3.54 6.88
C GLN A 96 6.74 2.49 5.99
N ALA A 97 6.31 2.37 4.74
CA ALA A 97 6.93 1.47 3.77
C ALA A 97 8.40 1.82 3.49
N LYS A 98 8.72 3.12 3.39
CA LYS A 98 10.11 3.59 3.21
C LYS A 98 10.97 3.26 4.44
N THR A 99 10.45 3.49 5.64
CA THR A 99 11.17 3.16 6.88
C THR A 99 11.44 1.66 6.99
N ALA A 100 10.44 0.82 6.74
CA ALA A 100 10.61 -0.64 6.71
C ALA A 100 11.66 -1.07 5.68
N ASN A 101 11.69 -0.46 4.49
CA ASN A 101 12.68 -0.76 3.46
C ASN A 101 14.12 -0.44 3.90
N GLU A 102 14.34 0.72 4.54
CA GLU A 102 15.66 1.10 5.04
C GLU A 102 16.13 0.22 6.21
N VAL A 103 15.20 -0.18 7.10
CA VAL A 103 15.49 -1.16 8.15
C VAL A 103 15.95 -2.48 7.54
N LEU A 104 15.22 -3.01 6.56
CA LEU A 104 15.57 -4.28 5.92
C LEU A 104 16.92 -4.21 5.20
N LYS A 105 17.22 -3.10 4.50
CA LYS A 105 18.54 -2.86 3.91
C LYS A 105 19.65 -2.84 4.96
N ALA A 106 19.41 -2.22 6.11
CA ALA A 106 20.38 -2.19 7.21
C ALA A 106 20.63 -3.60 7.78
N GLN A 107 19.57 -4.40 7.95
CA GLN A 107 19.67 -5.79 8.39
C GLN A 107 20.44 -6.66 7.39
N GLU A 108 20.16 -6.54 6.10
CA GLU A 108 20.88 -7.25 5.05
C GLU A 108 22.38 -6.92 5.08
N ARG A 109 22.72 -5.63 5.17
CA ARG A 109 24.11 -5.17 5.27
C ARG A 109 24.80 -5.71 6.51
N ARG A 110 24.10 -5.73 7.66
CA ARG A 110 24.63 -6.29 8.92
C ARG A 110 24.95 -7.77 8.77
N ILE A 111 24.02 -8.57 8.23
CA ILE A 111 24.22 -10.00 8.00
C ILE A 111 25.36 -10.23 7.00
N ARG A 112 25.43 -9.43 5.93
CA ARG A 112 26.51 -9.52 4.95
C ARG A 112 27.88 -9.22 5.56
N LEU A 113 27.97 -8.21 6.43
CA LEU A 113 29.19 -7.92 7.17
C LEU A 113 29.57 -9.07 8.11
N GLN A 114 28.61 -9.65 8.84
CA GLN A 114 28.88 -10.82 9.70
C GLN A 114 29.36 -12.03 8.89
N LYS A 115 28.78 -12.27 7.72
CA LYS A 115 29.23 -13.31 6.79
C LYS A 115 30.67 -13.06 6.33
N LEU A 116 30.98 -11.85 5.88
CA LEU A 116 32.32 -11.48 5.44
C LEU A 116 33.36 -11.59 6.54
N LYS A 117 32.99 -11.29 7.79
CA LYS A 117 33.85 -11.46 8.96
C LYS A 117 34.00 -12.92 9.41
N GLY A 118 33.20 -13.84 8.87
CA GLY A 118 33.18 -15.23 9.34
C GLY A 118 32.53 -15.40 10.72
N GLU A 119 31.83 -14.38 11.23
CA GLU A 119 31.21 -14.35 12.56
C GLU A 119 29.76 -14.87 12.56
N LEU A 120 29.29 -15.43 11.44
CA LEU A 120 27.89 -15.87 11.32
C LEU A 120 27.55 -17.01 12.30
N VAL A 121 28.53 -17.85 12.61
CA VAL A 121 28.39 -18.98 13.53
C VAL A 121 29.47 -18.87 14.59
N ASP A 122 29.06 -18.90 15.86
CA ASP A 122 29.99 -19.03 16.98
C ASP A 122 30.55 -20.45 17.01
N ARG A 123 31.72 -20.62 16.40
CA ARG A 123 32.41 -21.90 16.30
C ARG A 123 32.76 -22.46 17.67
N ALA A 124 33.19 -21.65 18.62
CA ALA A 124 33.58 -22.11 19.95
C ALA A 124 32.37 -22.68 20.71
N ARG A 125 31.20 -22.02 20.59
CA ARG A 125 29.95 -22.54 21.14
C ARG A 125 29.52 -23.85 20.49
N ALA A 126 29.63 -23.95 19.17
CA ALA A 126 29.30 -25.18 18.44
C ALA A 126 30.21 -26.34 18.86
N GLU A 127 31.52 -26.12 18.96
CA GLU A 127 32.49 -27.11 19.43
C GLU A 127 32.17 -27.55 20.85
N THR A 128 31.92 -26.61 21.77
CA THR A 128 31.56 -26.92 23.17
C THR A 128 30.30 -27.78 23.26
N LEU A 129 29.28 -27.47 22.46
CA LEU A 129 28.04 -28.24 22.42
C LEU A 129 28.27 -29.65 21.89
N MET A 130 29.07 -29.81 20.84
CA MET A 130 29.43 -31.12 20.30
C MET A 130 30.26 -31.95 21.28
N PHE A 131 31.23 -31.35 21.96
CA PHE A 131 32.02 -32.03 22.98
C PHE A 131 31.16 -32.51 24.15
N ARG A 132 30.20 -31.69 24.60
CA ARG A 132 29.25 -32.10 25.63
C ARG A 132 28.41 -33.29 25.18
N LEU A 133 27.80 -33.20 23.99
CA LEU A 133 26.97 -34.27 23.44
C LEU A 133 27.74 -35.60 23.31
N ALA A 134 28.96 -35.53 22.76
CA ALA A 134 29.81 -36.72 22.61
C ALA A 134 30.21 -37.32 23.97
N ARG A 135 30.43 -36.48 24.98
CA ARG A 135 30.71 -36.95 26.34
C ARG A 135 29.50 -37.62 26.96
N ASP A 136 28.32 -37.05 26.83
CA ASP A 136 27.08 -37.62 27.36
C ASP A 136 26.82 -38.99 26.73
N GLU A 137 27.02 -39.12 25.42
CA GLU A 137 26.91 -40.40 24.71
C GLU A 137 27.94 -41.42 25.22
N ARG A 138 29.21 -41.02 25.34
CA ARG A 138 30.27 -41.88 25.90
C ARG A 138 29.90 -42.35 27.30
N ASP A 139 29.49 -41.44 28.17
CA ASP A 139 29.17 -41.74 29.55
C ASP A 139 27.94 -42.67 29.64
N ALA A 140 26.96 -42.51 28.75
CA ALA A 140 25.81 -43.41 28.62
C ALA A 140 26.22 -44.84 28.24
N TRP A 141 27.15 -45.00 27.30
CA TRP A 141 27.71 -46.31 26.91
C TRP A 141 28.55 -46.95 28.02
N VAL A 142 29.41 -46.17 28.67
CA VAL A 142 30.27 -46.67 29.76
C VAL A 142 29.44 -47.13 30.96
N THR A 143 28.36 -46.44 31.27
CA THR A 143 27.47 -46.77 32.40
C THR A 143 26.43 -47.85 32.06
N TRP A 144 26.28 -48.21 30.79
CA TRP A 144 25.27 -49.18 30.36
C TRP A 144 25.44 -50.58 30.99
N PRO A 145 26.63 -51.21 31.04
CA PRO A 145 26.79 -52.53 31.66
C PRO A 145 26.38 -52.55 33.12
N ALA A 146 26.75 -51.54 33.90
CA ALA A 146 26.39 -51.44 35.32
C ALA A 146 24.88 -51.31 35.51
N ARG A 147 24.18 -50.55 34.65
CA ARG A 147 22.71 -50.45 34.68
C ARG A 147 22.04 -51.79 34.36
N VAL A 148 22.56 -52.53 33.38
CA VAL A 148 21.97 -53.82 32.98
C VAL A 148 22.23 -54.89 34.03
N ALA A 149 23.43 -54.97 34.58
CA ALA A 149 23.78 -55.94 35.62
C ALA A 149 22.94 -55.78 36.90
N ALA A 150 22.53 -54.55 37.24
CA ALA A 150 21.66 -54.29 38.38
C ALA A 150 20.20 -54.76 38.20
N LEU A 151 19.80 -55.16 36.99
CA LEU A 151 18.45 -55.66 36.67
C LEU A 151 18.38 -57.19 36.56
N MET A 152 19.51 -57.89 36.67
CA MET A 152 19.59 -59.36 36.75
C MET A 152 19.77 -59.80 38.19
#